data_AF-A0A7S0DXH2-F1
#
_entry.id   AF-A0A7S0DXH2-F1
#
_cell.length_a   1.000
_cell.length_b   1.000
_cell.length_c   1.000
_cell.angle_alpha   90.00
_cell.angle_beta   90.00
_cell.angle_gamma   90.00
#
_symmetry.space_group_name_H-M   'P 1'
#
loop_
_entity.id
_entity.type
_entity.pdbx_description
1 polymer ?
#
loop_
_entity_poly.entity_id
_entity_poly.type
_entity_poly.pdbx_seq_one_letter_code
_entity_poly.pdbx_strand_id
1 'polypeptide(L)'
;DEMGGFAQNVPVVQALRNPGMRDRHWDDLSKELRFELRPDDKFTLRDATEGLRLHEKATLEKVQKVTDRAMKEFAIEKTLNDMVAAWDDQDFEVMPYRNTGTGVIKL
;
A
#
# COMPACT_ATOMS: atom_id res chain seq x y z
N ASP A 1 2.43 -12.36 -31.79
CA ASP A 1 2.98 -13.16 -30.69
C ASP A 1 2.14 -12.89 -29.45
N GLU A 2 1.33 -13.85 -29.01
CA GLU A 2 0.29 -13.66 -27.99
C GLU A 2 0.85 -13.22 -26.63
N MET A 3 2.07 -13.66 -26.30
CA MET A 3 2.77 -13.21 -25.09
C MET A 3 3.11 -11.72 -25.09
N GLY A 4 3.46 -11.16 -26.25
CA GLY A 4 3.77 -9.73 -26.36
C GLY A 4 2.56 -8.85 -26.05
N GLY A 5 1.37 -9.26 -26.49
CA GLY A 5 0.12 -8.56 -26.23
C GLY A 5 -0.38 -8.71 -24.79
N PHE A 6 0.01 -9.76 -24.08
CA PHE A 6 -0.31 -9.90 -22.64
C PHE A 6 0.64 -9.09 -21.75
N ALA A 7 1.93 -9.04 -22.10
CA ALA A 7 2.96 -8.35 -21.31
C ALA A 7 2.63 -6.86 -21.05
N GLN A 8 1.98 -6.18 -22.00
CA GLN A 8 1.57 -4.78 -21.86
C GLN A 8 0.52 -4.56 -20.75
N ASN A 9 -0.22 -5.59 -20.36
CA ASN A 9 -1.28 -5.50 -19.34
C ASN A 9 -0.76 -5.74 -17.92
N VAL A 10 0.42 -6.34 -17.78
CA VAL A 10 1.01 -6.68 -16.47
C VAL A 10 1.16 -5.46 -15.55
N PRO A 11 1.66 -4.29 -16.03
CA PRO A 11 1.79 -3.12 -15.17
C PRO A 11 0.46 -2.63 -14.59
N VAL A 12 -0.63 -2.71 -15.36
CA VAL A 12 -1.97 -2.33 -14.88
C VAL A 12 -2.42 -3.24 -13.76
N VAL A 13 -2.24 -4.56 -13.93
CA VAL A 13 -2.61 -5.55 -12.91
C VAL A 13 -1.84 -5.30 -11.62
N GLN A 14 -0.53 -5.06 -11.72
CA GLN A 14 0.32 -4.76 -10.57
C GLN A 14 -0.10 -3.47 -9.87
N ALA A 15 -0.40 -2.41 -10.64
CA ALA A 15 -0.80 -1.13 -10.09
C ALA A 15 -2.16 -1.20 -9.36
N LEU A 16 -3.17 -1.82 -9.97
CA LEU A 16 -4.51 -1.93 -9.37
C LEU A 16 -4.56 -2.86 -8.15
N ARG A 17 -3.65 -3.84 -8.05
CA ARG A 17 -3.56 -4.80 -6.93
C ARG A 17 -2.71 -4.31 -5.76
N ASN A 18 -2.37 -3.02 -5.73
CA ASN A 18 -1.51 -2.46 -4.72
C ASN A 18 -2.18 -2.45 -3.32
N PRO A 19 -1.60 -3.09 -2.30
CA PRO A 19 -2.21 -3.23 -0.97
C PRO A 19 -2.30 -1.91 -0.18
N GLY A 20 -1.57 -0.88 -0.61
CA GLY A 20 -1.65 0.47 -0.06
C GLY A 20 -2.86 1.28 -0.54
N MET A 21 -3.65 0.75 -1.47
CA MET A 21 -4.84 1.46 -1.96
C MET A 21 -5.89 1.61 -0.85
N ARG A 22 -6.52 2.80 -0.83
CA ARG A 22 -7.56 3.24 0.11
C ARG A 22 -8.55 4.11 -0.66
N ASP A 23 -9.72 4.39 -0.10
CA ASP A 23 -10.77 5.15 -0.79
C ASP A 23 -10.29 6.47 -1.38
N ARG A 24 -9.49 7.24 -0.64
CA ARG A 24 -8.88 8.49 -1.11
C ARG A 24 -8.06 8.33 -2.40
N HIS A 25 -7.39 7.19 -2.58
CA HIS A 25 -6.57 6.91 -3.77
C HIS A 25 -7.45 6.59 -4.97
N TRP A 26 -8.56 5.89 -4.76
CA TRP A 26 -9.55 5.62 -5.80
C TRP A 26 -10.28 6.89 -6.24
N ASP A 27 -10.58 7.79 -5.30
CA ASP A 27 -11.14 9.12 -5.59
C ASP A 27 -10.18 9.96 -6.44
N ASP A 28 -8.90 10.00 -6.05
CA ASP A 28 -7.86 10.72 -6.79
C ASP A 28 -7.68 10.15 -8.21
N LEU A 29 -7.64 8.82 -8.36
CA LEU A 29 -7.59 8.17 -9.66
C LEU A 29 -8.79 8.53 -10.52
N SER A 30 -9.99 8.42 -9.96
CA SER A 30 -11.23 8.70 -10.70
C SER A 30 -11.25 10.16 -11.20
N LYS A 31 -10.74 11.09 -10.38
CA LYS A 31 -10.57 12.49 -10.74
C LYS A 31 -9.52 12.72 -11.84
N GLU A 32 -8.34 12.09 -11.74
CA GLU A 32 -7.27 12.23 -12.74
C GLU A 32 -7.62 11.59 -14.11
N LEU A 33 -8.40 10.50 -14.07
CA LEU A 33 -8.84 9.74 -15.24
C LEU A 33 -10.14 10.27 -15.85
N ARG A 34 -10.93 11.04 -15.08
CA ARG A 34 -12.24 11.61 -15.47
C ARG A 34 -13.33 10.55 -15.72
N PHE A 35 -13.19 9.40 -15.09
CA PHE A 35 -14.20 8.36 -15.00
C PHE A 35 -14.05 7.64 -13.66
N GLU A 36 -15.12 6.99 -13.20
CA GLU A 36 -15.07 6.23 -11.95
C GLU A 36 -14.25 4.96 -12.11
N LEU A 37 -13.23 4.79 -11.27
CA LEU A 37 -12.41 3.59 -11.18
C LEU A 37 -12.37 3.08 -9.74
N ARG A 38 -13.22 2.10 -9.45
CA ARG A 38 -13.28 1.38 -8.18
C ARG A 38 -13.45 -0.12 -8.46
N PRO A 39 -12.35 -0.87 -8.59
CA PRO A 39 -12.42 -2.31 -8.82
C PRO A 39 -13.14 -3.01 -7.66
N ASP A 40 -14.16 -3.79 -7.99
CA ASP A 40 -14.83 -4.71 -7.07
C ASP A 40 -14.54 -6.17 -7.46
N ASP A 41 -15.16 -7.13 -6.78
CA ASP A 41 -14.99 -8.56 -7.07
C ASP A 41 -15.46 -8.97 -8.48
N LYS A 42 -16.22 -8.13 -9.17
CA LYS A 42 -16.72 -8.37 -10.53
C LYS A 42 -15.85 -7.69 -11.59
N PHE A 43 -14.97 -6.78 -11.19
CA PHE A 43 -14.08 -6.06 -12.09
C PHE A 43 -13.06 -7.00 -12.72
N THR A 44 -13.04 -7.05 -14.05
CA THR A 44 -12.19 -7.96 -14.81
C THR A 44 -11.04 -7.23 -15.50
N LEU A 45 -10.01 -7.99 -15.92
CA LEU A 45 -8.93 -7.43 -16.74
C LEU A 45 -9.45 -6.88 -18.07
N ARG A 46 -10.52 -7.46 -18.63
CA ARG A 46 -11.15 -6.96 -19.86
C ARG A 46 -11.76 -5.56 -19.64
N ASP A 47 -12.38 -5.32 -18.49
CA ASP A 47 -12.92 -4.00 -18.15
C ASP A 47 -11.79 -2.97 -18.07
N ALA A 48 -10.66 -3.33 -17.44
CA ALA A 48 -9.48 -2.48 -17.36
C ALA A 48 -8.86 -2.18 -18.74
N THR A 49 -8.83 -3.14 -19.66
CA THR A 49 -8.14 -3.00 -20.95
C THR A 49 -9.07 -2.51 -22.06
N GLU A 50 -10.09 -3.28 -22.42
CA GLU A 50 -11.01 -2.97 -23.52
C GLU A 50 -11.99 -1.86 -23.14
N GLY A 51 -12.46 -1.86 -21.89
CA GLY A 51 -13.42 -0.86 -21.41
C GLY A 51 -12.79 0.49 -21.08
N LEU A 52 -11.70 0.48 -20.31
CA LEU A 52 -11.10 1.69 -19.73
C LEU A 52 -9.72 2.04 -20.29
N ARG A 53 -9.13 1.18 -21.13
CA ARG A 53 -7.83 1.42 -21.79
C ARG A 53 -6.72 1.80 -20.80
N LEU A 54 -6.72 1.19 -19.61
CA LEU A 54 -5.75 1.49 -18.55
C LEU A 54 -4.31 1.07 -18.89
N HIS A 55 -4.14 0.15 -19.84
CA HIS A 55 -2.85 -0.33 -20.33
C HIS A 55 -2.15 0.66 -21.26
N GLU A 56 -2.86 1.68 -21.74
CA GLU A 56 -2.26 2.71 -22.58
C GLU A 56 -1.35 3.61 -21.77
N LYS A 57 -0.23 4.02 -22.36
CA LYS A 57 0.81 4.77 -21.65
C LYS A 57 0.27 5.98 -20.88
N ALA A 58 -0.61 6.78 -21.49
CA ALA A 58 -1.12 8.01 -20.90
C ALA A 58 -2.03 7.80 -19.68
N THR A 59 -2.80 6.71 -19.66
CA THR A 59 -3.65 6.31 -18.53
C THR A 59 -2.83 5.56 -17.49
N LEU A 60 -1.97 4.63 -17.92
CA LEU A 60 -1.09 3.86 -17.07
C LEU A 60 -0.18 4.75 -16.21
N GLU A 61 0.42 5.80 -16.78
CA GLU A 61 1.29 6.73 -16.04
C GLU A 61 0.55 7.41 -14.88
N LYS A 62 -0.73 7.79 -15.09
CA LYS A 62 -1.57 8.36 -14.02
C LYS A 62 -1.89 7.33 -12.95
N VAL A 63 -2.24 6.12 -13.38
CA VAL A 63 -2.53 5.01 -12.46
C VAL A 63 -1.31 4.72 -11.59
N GLN A 64 -0.16 4.52 -12.22
CA GLN A 64 1.12 4.24 -11.55
C GLN A 64 1.49 5.34 -10.56
N LYS A 65 1.36 6.61 -10.94
CA LYS A 65 1.67 7.74 -10.05
C LYS A 65 0.89 7.68 -8.72
N VAL A 66 -0.42 7.41 -8.78
CA VAL A 66 -1.24 7.32 -7.56
C VAL A 66 -0.93 6.04 -6.79
N THR A 67 -0.80 4.90 -7.47
CA THR A 67 -0.53 3.61 -6.82
C THR A 67 0.86 3.60 -6.17
N ASP A 68 1.86 4.23 -6.77
CA ASP A 68 3.21 4.34 -6.20
C ASP A 68 3.22 5.17 -4.92
N ARG A 69 2.42 6.25 -4.90
CA ARG A 69 2.22 7.03 -3.66
C ARG A 69 1.57 6.15 -2.59
N ALA A 70 0.50 5.44 -2.93
CA ALA A 70 -0.19 4.54 -2.02
C ALA A 70 0.74 3.43 -1.46
N MET A 71 1.63 2.87 -2.29
CA MET A 71 2.60 1.86 -1.85
C MET A 71 3.58 2.43 -0.82
N LYS A 72 4.07 3.66 -1.05
CA LYS A 72 5.01 4.32 -0.14
C LYS A 72 4.34 4.62 1.20
N GLU A 73 3.11 5.13 1.18
CA GLU A 73 2.31 5.35 2.39
C GLU A 73 2.13 4.04 3.17
N PHE A 74 1.76 2.95 2.48
CA PHE A 74 1.63 1.63 3.12
C PHE A 74 2.92 1.13 3.76
N ALA A 75 4.06 1.31 3.09
CA ALA A 75 5.35 0.91 3.65
C ALA A 75 5.68 1.70 4.93
N ILE A 76 5.36 2.99 4.96
CA ILE A 76 5.54 3.84 6.15
C ILE A 76 4.60 3.39 7.27
N GLU A 77 3.30 3.22 6.99
CA GLU A 77 2.31 2.75 7.96
C GLU A 77 2.72 1.40 8.55
N LYS A 78 3.14 0.46 7.71
CA LYS A 78 3.63 -0.84 8.15
C LYS A 78 4.84 -0.71 9.08
N THR A 79 5.82 0.09 8.69
CA THR A 79 7.03 0.30 9.51
C THR A 79 6.68 0.92 10.87
N LEU A 80 5.76 1.87 10.91
CA LEU A 80 5.29 2.48 12.16
C LEU A 80 4.57 1.46 13.04
N ASN A 81 3.70 0.63 12.46
CA ASN A 81 3.01 -0.43 13.21
C ASN A 81 4.00 -1.45 13.77
N ASP A 82 5.00 -1.85 12.97
CA ASP A 82 6.05 -2.77 13.41
C ASP A 82 6.86 -2.17 14.58
N MET A 83 7.15 -0.86 14.54
CA MET A 83 7.78 -0.16 15.66
C MET A 83 6.89 -0.20 16.90
N VAL A 84 5.63 0.23 16.80
CA VAL A 84 4.70 0.22 17.94
C VAL A 84 4.59 -1.17 18.55
N ALA A 85 4.40 -2.20 17.73
CA ALA A 85 4.32 -3.59 18.18
C ALA A 85 5.61 -4.06 18.87
N ALA A 86 6.78 -3.62 18.40
CA ALA A 86 8.05 -3.97 19.04
C ALA A 86 8.20 -3.36 20.45
N TRP A 87 7.54 -2.22 20.73
CA TRP A 87 7.55 -1.57 22.04
C TRP A 87 6.40 -1.97 22.96
N ASP A 88 5.32 -2.56 22.42
CA ASP A 88 4.08 -2.85 23.18
C ASP A 88 4.33 -3.83 24.34
N ASP A 89 5.17 -4.85 24.12
CA ASP A 89 5.47 -5.88 25.11
C ASP A 89 6.80 -5.62 25.87
N GLN A 90 7.36 -4.42 25.79
CA GLN A 90 8.64 -4.09 26.46
C GLN A 90 8.42 -3.54 27.87
N ASP A 91 8.68 -4.39 28.87
CA ASP A 91 8.67 -4.02 30.28
C ASP A 91 10.09 -3.97 30.88
N PHE A 92 10.35 -2.97 31.73
CA PHE A 92 11.59 -2.89 32.50
C PHE A 92 11.47 -3.65 33.83
N GLU A 93 12.33 -4.64 34.06
CA GLU A 93 12.46 -5.28 35.37
C GLU A 93 13.25 -4.37 36.32
N VAL A 94 12.57 -3.81 37.33
CA VAL A 94 13.21 -2.98 38.36
C VAL A 94 13.48 -3.80 39.61
N MET A 95 14.76 -3.99 39.94
CA MET A 95 15.17 -4.69 41.16
C MET A 95 15.60 -3.70 42.26
N PRO A 96 15.26 -3.95 43.54
CA PRO A 96 15.71 -3.12 44.65
C PRO A 96 17.24 -3.10 44.77
N TYR A 97 17.81 -1.92 44.99
CA TYR A 97 19.25 -1.77 45.22
C TYR A 97 19.56 -1.67 46.71
N ARG A 98 20.00 -2.79 47.29
CA ARG A 98 20.44 -2.86 48.70
C ARG A 98 19.39 -2.22 49.63
N ASN A 99 19.84 -1.33 50.52
CA ASN A 99 18.98 -0.61 51.48
C ASN A 99 18.84 0.89 51.14
N THR A 100 19.08 1.29 49.89
CA THR A 100 19.07 2.72 49.51
C THR A 100 17.65 3.25 49.28
N GLY A 101 16.65 2.38 49.21
CA GLY A 101 15.28 2.74 48.81
C GLY A 101 15.15 3.06 47.32
N THR A 102 16.19 2.80 46.52
CA THR A 102 16.19 3.01 45.06
C THR A 102 16.26 1.67 44.32
N GLY A 103 15.83 1.64 43.05
CA GLY A 103 15.89 0.45 42.20
C GLY A 103 16.97 0.57 41.11
N VAL A 104 17.47 -0.57 40.64
CA VAL A 104 18.28 -0.70 39.43
C VAL A 104 17.44 -1.39 38.35
N ILE A 105 17.51 -0.88 37.13
CA ILE A 105 16.90 -1.54 35.96
C ILE A 105 17.82 -2.69 35.56
N LYS A 106 17.26 -3.89 35.47
CA LYS A 106 17.95 -5.04 34.91
C LYS A 106 17.75 -5.01 33.39
N LEU A 107 18.86 -4.87 32.67
CA LEU A 107 18.91 -4.94 31.21
C LEU A 107 18.78 -6.38 30.73
#